data_AF-A0A521FUX8-F1
#
_entry.id   AF-A0A521FUX8-F1
#
_cell.length_a   1.000
_cell.length_b   1.000
_cell.length_c   1.000
_cell.angle_alpha   90.00
_cell.angle_beta   90.00
_cell.angle_gamma   90.00
#
_symmetry.space_group_name_H-M   'P 1'
#
loop_
_entity.id
_entity.type
_entity.pdbx_description
1 polymer ?
#
loop_
_entity_poly.entity_id
_entity_poly.type
_entity_poly.pdbx_seq_one_letter_code
_entity_poly.pdbx_strand_id
1 'polypeptide(L)'
;MMVNDLKSEKEKGLHVTVSVPVPQIVYVVGIDPGINTGLALYDKQGKKLTVVMTVQVHQAFELVKRMNQDGIKIFVRVEDARKRKRYGPNSNAKIQGAGAIKIQCRQWEMFLQQEGISFDLVAPARIKTKVDAKKFKIITGWAGRTNNHGRDAAMLVYGL
;
A
#
# COMPACT_ATOMS: atom_id res chain seq x y z
N MET A 1 -1.26 -38.93 67.02
CA MET A 1 -0.44 -39.50 65.92
C MET A 1 -1.38 -40.40 65.13
N MET A 2 -1.69 -40.23 63.86
CA MET A 2 -1.15 -39.41 62.78
C MET A 2 -2.28 -39.09 61.77
N VAL A 3 -2.19 -37.88 61.21
CA VAL A 3 -2.67 -37.31 59.94
C VAL A 3 -3.57 -38.12 58.99
N ASN A 4 -4.55 -37.43 58.37
CA ASN A 4 -4.54 -37.23 56.91
C ASN A 4 -5.46 -36.07 56.49
N ASP A 5 -4.82 -34.94 56.17
CA ASP A 5 -5.39 -33.82 55.44
C ASP A 5 -5.64 -34.21 53.98
N LEU A 6 -6.91 -34.31 53.56
CA LEU A 6 -7.26 -34.26 52.14
C LEU A 6 -7.34 -32.78 51.72
N LYS A 7 -6.22 -32.24 51.23
CA LYS A 7 -6.22 -30.98 50.48
C LYS A 7 -6.78 -31.23 49.09
N SER A 8 -7.83 -30.49 48.72
CA SER A 8 -8.36 -30.48 47.36
C SER A 8 -7.32 -29.90 46.40
N GLU A 9 -6.94 -30.68 45.40
CA GLU A 9 -6.14 -30.19 44.29
C GLU A 9 -7.02 -29.31 43.40
N LYS A 10 -6.71 -28.01 43.35
CA LYS A 10 -7.28 -27.10 42.37
C LYS A 10 -6.72 -27.46 40.99
N GLU A 11 -7.58 -27.94 40.11
CA GLU A 11 -7.29 -28.08 38.68
C GLU A 11 -6.87 -26.71 38.12
N LYS A 12 -5.57 -26.56 37.85
CA LYS A 12 -5.03 -25.42 37.12
C LYS A 12 -5.36 -25.62 35.64
N GLY A 13 -6.52 -25.13 35.22
CA GLY A 13 -6.87 -25.01 33.81
C GLY A 13 -5.78 -24.24 33.07
N LEU A 14 -5.07 -24.93 32.17
CA LEU A 14 -4.09 -24.33 31.28
C LEU A 14 -4.87 -23.53 30.23
N HIS A 15 -5.02 -22.23 30.45
CA HIS A 15 -5.51 -21.31 29.41
C HIS A 15 -4.42 -21.19 28.34
N VAL A 16 -4.46 -22.08 27.35
CA VAL A 16 -3.68 -21.94 26.12
C VAL A 16 -4.35 -20.87 25.27
N THR A 17 -3.88 -19.64 25.39
CA THR A 17 -4.21 -18.59 24.42
C THR A 17 -3.47 -18.93 23.12
N VAL A 18 -4.13 -19.62 22.20
CA VAL A 18 -3.65 -19.72 20.82
C VAL A 18 -3.85 -18.35 20.20
N SER A 19 -2.86 -17.47 20.32
CA SER A 19 -2.80 -16.27 19.51
C SER A 19 -2.58 -16.70 18.07
N VAL A 20 -3.66 -16.82 17.30
CA VAL A 20 -3.55 -17.00 15.86
C VAL A 20 -2.82 -15.75 15.35
N PRO A 21 -1.59 -15.86 14.82
CA PRO A 21 -0.88 -14.68 14.36
C PRO A 21 -1.73 -14.04 13.27
N VAL A 22 -2.18 -12.80 13.52
CA VAL A 22 -2.81 -11.98 12.49
C VAL A 22 -1.85 -11.99 11.30
N PRO A 23 -2.31 -12.35 10.09
CA PRO A 23 -1.41 -12.46 8.96
C PRO A 23 -0.68 -11.13 8.77
N GLN A 24 0.62 -11.12 9.03
CA GLN A 24 1.42 -9.92 8.92
C GLN A 24 1.43 -9.50 7.46
N ILE A 25 1.06 -8.25 7.17
CA ILE A 25 1.15 -7.70 5.82
C ILE A 25 2.59 -7.86 5.35
N VAL A 26 2.78 -8.58 4.25
CA VAL A 26 4.10 -8.86 3.67
C VAL A 26 4.50 -7.71 2.76
N TYR A 27 3.57 -7.24 1.92
CA TYR A 27 3.84 -6.16 0.96
C TYR A 27 2.87 -5.00 1.11
N VAL A 28 3.41 -3.78 1.00
CA VAL A 28 2.60 -2.59 0.76
C VAL A 28 2.71 -2.22 -0.72
N VAL A 29 1.57 -2.12 -1.40
CA VAL A 29 1.48 -1.77 -2.82
C VAL A 29 1.21 -0.27 -2.94
N GLY A 30 2.10 0.47 -3.59
CA GLY A 30 1.88 1.88 -3.91
C GLY A 30 1.29 2.03 -5.31
N ILE A 31 0.23 2.83 -5.45
CA ILE A 31 -0.45 3.09 -6.72
C ILE A 31 -0.54 4.60 -6.96
N ASP A 32 0.04 5.05 -8.07
CA ASP A 32 -0.19 6.37 -8.67
C ASP A 32 -1.19 6.20 -9.84
N PRO A 33 -2.49 6.53 -9.66
CA PRO A 33 -3.50 6.24 -10.67
C PRO A 33 -3.28 7.02 -11.96
N GLY A 34 -3.47 6.35 -13.10
CA GLY A 34 -3.28 6.94 -14.43
C GLY A 34 -3.58 5.90 -15.50
N ILE A 35 -3.67 6.29 -16.78
CA ILE A 35 -3.69 5.27 -17.84
C ILE A 35 -2.35 4.53 -17.81
N ASN A 36 -1.28 5.32 -17.64
CA ASN A 36 0.04 4.88 -17.19
C ASN A 36 0.08 4.92 -15.66
N THR A 37 -0.25 3.80 -15.03
CA THR A 37 -0.31 3.67 -13.58
C THR A 37 1.07 3.41 -13.01
N GLY A 38 1.52 4.26 -12.09
CA GLY A 38 2.69 3.97 -11.28
C GLY A 38 2.38 2.86 -10.28
N LEU A 39 3.26 1.87 -10.20
CA LEU A 39 3.11 0.74 -9.30
C LEU A 39 4.43 0.46 -8.58
N ALA A 40 4.35 0.29 -7.27
CA ALA A 40 5.49 -0.10 -6.46
C ALA A 40 5.12 -1.17 -5.43
N LEU A 41 6.05 -2.08 -5.16
CA LEU A 41 5.94 -3.03 -4.06
C LEU A 41 7.04 -2.74 -3.04
N TYR A 42 6.62 -2.57 -1.79
CA TYR A 42 7.50 -2.42 -0.65
C TYR A 42 7.37 -3.63 0.26
N ASP A 43 8.48 -4.35 0.44
CA ASP A 43 8.61 -5.48 1.34
C ASP A 43 8.80 -4.97 2.77
N LYS A 44 7.82 -5.25 3.65
CA LYS A 44 7.84 -4.83 5.06
C LYS A 44 8.94 -5.52 5.86
N GLN A 45 9.23 -6.77 5.55
CA GLN A 45 10.24 -7.55 6.26
C GLN A 45 11.64 -7.12 5.84
N GLY A 46 11.87 -7.05 4.53
CA GLY A 46 13.13 -6.60 3.94
C GLY A 46 13.36 -5.09 4.01
N LYS A 47 12.35 -4.30 4.41
CA LYS A 47 12.36 -2.82 4.47
C LYS A 47 12.89 -2.18 3.18
N LYS A 48 12.46 -2.70 2.04
CA LYS A 48 12.98 -2.30 0.73
C LYS A 48 11.90 -2.31 -0.34
N LEU A 49 12.11 -1.48 -1.35
CA LEU A 49 11.36 -1.59 -2.59
C LEU A 49 11.82 -2.85 -3.34
N THR A 50 10.88 -3.64 -3.83
CA THR A 50 11.14 -4.83 -4.67
C THR A 50 10.65 -4.62 -6.09
N VAL A 51 9.68 -3.73 -6.29
CA VAL A 51 9.17 -3.33 -7.61
C VAL A 51 8.97 -1.82 -7.63
N VAL A 52 9.39 -1.19 -8.73
CA VAL A 52 9.05 0.19 -9.09
C VAL A 52 8.90 0.25 -10.60
N MET A 53 7.66 0.43 -11.08
CA MET A 53 7.38 0.41 -12.51
C MET A 53 6.19 1.29 -12.88
N THR A 54 5.89 1.35 -14.18
CA THR A 54 4.66 1.91 -14.70
C THR A 54 4.08 0.94 -15.69
N VAL A 55 2.80 0.67 -15.54
CA VAL A 55 2.05 -0.30 -16.33
C VAL A 55 0.74 0.33 -16.79
N GLN A 56 0.04 -0.33 -17.69
CA GLN A 56 -1.32 0.08 -18.01
C GLN A 56 -2.25 -0.22 -16.83
N VAL A 57 -3.27 0.61 -16.62
CA VAL A 57 -4.19 0.48 -15.46
C VAL A 57 -4.79 -0.92 -15.32
N HIS A 58 -5.17 -1.57 -16.42
CA HIS A 58 -5.73 -2.92 -16.38
C HIS A 58 -4.71 -3.97 -15.92
N GLN A 59 -3.43 -3.79 -16.27
CA GLN A 59 -2.35 -4.67 -15.81
C GLN A 59 -2.08 -4.49 -14.31
N ALA A 60 -2.20 -3.26 -13.81
CA ALA A 60 -2.09 -3.00 -12.37
C ALA A 60 -3.23 -3.66 -11.58
N PHE A 61 -4.48 -3.56 -12.06
CA PHE A 61 -5.61 -4.27 -11.44
C PHE A 61 -5.40 -5.77 -11.41
N GLU A 62 -5.01 -6.36 -12.55
CA GLU A 62 -4.77 -7.80 -12.66
C GLU A 62 -3.67 -8.27 -11.72
N LEU A 63 -2.57 -7.52 -11.61
CA LEU A 63 -1.48 -7.85 -10.69
C LEU A 63 -1.95 -7.83 -9.22
N VAL A 64 -2.63 -6.77 -8.80
CA VAL A 64 -3.13 -6.63 -7.42
C VAL A 64 -4.15 -7.72 -7.11
N LYS A 65 -5.04 -8.03 -8.06
CA LYS A 65 -6.02 -9.11 -7.95
C LYS A 65 -5.33 -10.47 -7.78
N ARG A 66 -4.37 -10.81 -8.65
CA ARG A 66 -3.63 -12.07 -8.56
C ARG A 66 -2.88 -12.20 -7.24
N MET A 67 -2.19 -11.14 -6.79
CA MET A 67 -1.53 -11.16 -5.48
C MET A 67 -2.50 -11.52 -4.34
N ASN A 68 -3.71 -10.95 -4.35
CA ASN A 68 -4.74 -11.26 -3.36
C ASN A 68 -5.25 -12.72 -3.49
N GLN A 69 -5.51 -13.18 -4.72
CA GLN A 69 -5.99 -14.54 -5.00
C GLN A 69 -4.95 -15.62 -4.66
N ASP A 70 -3.67 -15.32 -4.85
CA ASP A 70 -2.54 -16.17 -4.46
C ASP A 70 -2.31 -16.17 -2.93
N GLY A 71 -3.14 -15.47 -2.17
CA GLY A 71 -3.08 -15.42 -0.70
C GLY A 71 -1.99 -14.51 -0.14
N ILE A 72 -1.33 -13.71 -0.98
CA ILE A 72 -0.28 -12.78 -0.55
C ILE A 72 -0.93 -11.69 0.30
N LYS A 73 -0.43 -11.51 1.52
CA LYS A 73 -0.93 -10.47 2.44
C LYS A 73 -0.43 -9.10 1.99
N ILE A 74 -1.30 -8.36 1.31
CA ILE A 74 -1.03 -7.04 0.77
C ILE A 74 -1.86 -5.96 1.45
N PHE A 75 -1.31 -4.75 1.50
CA PHE A 75 -2.05 -3.52 1.80
C PHE A 75 -1.79 -2.50 0.71
N VAL A 76 -2.84 -1.88 0.16
CA VAL A 76 -2.70 -0.99 -1.00
C VAL A 76 -2.80 0.48 -0.58
N ARG A 77 -1.86 1.32 -0.98
CA ARG A 77 -1.94 2.79 -0.84
C ARG A 77 -2.10 3.42 -2.21
N VAL A 78 -3.20 4.13 -2.41
CA VAL A 78 -3.53 4.78 -3.68
C VAL A 78 -3.45 6.29 -3.51
N GLU A 79 -2.70 7.01 -4.33
CA GLU A 79 -2.81 8.47 -4.39
C GLU A 79 -4.21 8.85 -4.90
N ASP A 80 -4.92 9.69 -4.16
CA ASP A 80 -6.28 10.09 -4.47
C ASP A 80 -6.38 11.58 -4.78
N ALA A 81 -6.41 11.90 -6.08
CA ALA A 81 -6.55 13.27 -6.56
C ALA A 81 -7.82 13.98 -6.06
N ARG A 82 -8.86 13.25 -5.63
CA ARG A 82 -10.09 13.82 -5.05
C ARG A 82 -9.82 14.48 -3.69
N LYS A 83 -8.79 14.05 -2.97
CA LYS A 83 -8.40 14.61 -1.66
C LYS A 83 -7.55 15.89 -1.77
N ARG A 84 -7.30 16.40 -2.99
CA ARG A 84 -6.53 17.63 -3.21
C ARG A 84 -7.32 18.86 -2.75
N LYS A 85 -6.83 19.54 -1.71
CA LYS A 85 -7.52 20.70 -1.09
C LYS A 85 -7.34 22.04 -1.81
N ARG A 86 -6.24 22.25 -2.56
CA ARG A 86 -5.94 23.54 -3.21
C ARG A 86 -5.30 23.32 -4.58
N TYR A 87 -5.77 24.02 -5.59
CA TYR A 87 -5.12 24.14 -6.90
C TYR A 87 -4.26 25.41 -6.90
N GLY A 88 -3.04 25.35 -7.45
CA GLY A 88 -2.18 26.53 -7.58
C GLY A 88 -2.62 27.45 -8.73
N PRO A 89 -2.05 28.66 -8.83
CA PRO A 89 -2.27 29.55 -9.98
C PRO A 89 -1.82 28.84 -11.28
N ASN A 90 -2.53 29.07 -12.39
CA ASN A 90 -2.37 28.40 -13.70
C ASN A 90 -2.85 26.93 -13.76
N SER A 91 -4.09 26.66 -13.36
CA SER A 91 -4.66 25.31 -13.32
C SER A 91 -5.56 24.93 -14.51
N ASN A 92 -5.79 25.78 -15.52
CA ASN A 92 -6.79 25.52 -16.57
C ASN A 92 -6.60 24.16 -17.28
N ALA A 93 -5.38 23.81 -17.70
CA ALA A 93 -5.08 22.50 -18.29
C ALA A 93 -5.21 21.35 -17.27
N LYS A 94 -4.88 21.60 -15.99
CA LYS A 94 -5.04 20.62 -14.90
C LYS A 94 -6.50 20.40 -14.51
N ILE A 95 -7.36 21.40 -14.71
CA ILE A 95 -8.81 21.33 -14.46
C ILE A 95 -9.47 20.46 -15.53
N GLN A 96 -9.11 20.64 -16.81
CA GLN A 96 -9.66 19.84 -17.90
C GLN A 96 -9.33 18.34 -17.76
N GLY A 97 -8.14 17.98 -17.28
CA GLY A 97 -7.77 16.59 -16.99
C GLY A 97 -8.20 16.06 -15.61
N ALA A 98 -8.75 16.91 -14.72
CA ALA A 98 -9.05 16.54 -13.34
C ALA A 98 -10.20 15.52 -13.22
N GLY A 99 -11.14 15.50 -14.18
CA GLY A 99 -12.25 14.56 -14.17
C GLY A 99 -11.79 13.11 -14.35
N ALA A 100 -10.96 12.86 -15.37
CA ALA A 100 -10.48 11.52 -15.70
C ALA A 100 -9.70 10.87 -14.54
N ILE A 101 -8.79 11.62 -13.91
CA ILE A 101 -8.02 11.10 -12.77
C ILE A 101 -8.90 10.80 -11.55
N LYS A 102 -9.92 11.63 -11.27
CA LYS A 102 -10.85 11.39 -10.16
C LYS A 102 -11.70 10.14 -10.40
N ILE A 103 -12.10 9.89 -11.65
CA ILE A 103 -12.78 8.65 -12.04
C ILE A 103 -11.86 7.46 -11.76
N GLN A 104 -10.58 7.53 -12.17
CA GLN A 104 -9.62 6.45 -11.92
C GLN A 104 -9.39 6.18 -10.43
N CYS A 105 -9.31 7.23 -9.59
CA CYS A 105 -9.22 7.07 -8.14
C CYS A 105 -10.45 6.32 -7.58
N ARG A 106 -11.64 6.65 -8.09
CA ARG A 106 -12.88 5.96 -7.70
C ARG A 106 -12.92 4.51 -8.19
N GLN A 107 -12.44 4.23 -9.39
CA GLN A 107 -12.35 2.86 -9.91
C GLN A 107 -11.42 2.00 -9.04
N TRP A 108 -10.27 2.55 -8.61
CA TRP A 108 -9.40 1.87 -7.64
C TRP A 108 -10.08 1.58 -6.31
N GLU A 109 -10.76 2.56 -5.73
CA GLU A 109 -11.53 2.38 -4.49
C GLU A 109 -12.58 1.27 -4.63
N MET A 110 -13.38 1.30 -5.70
CA MET A 110 -14.41 0.29 -5.96
C MET A 110 -13.81 -1.10 -6.16
N PHE A 111 -12.75 -1.22 -6.96
CA PHE A 111 -12.05 -2.48 -7.19
C PHE A 111 -11.50 -3.07 -5.90
N LEU A 112 -10.82 -2.28 -5.07
CA LEU A 112 -10.22 -2.76 -3.82
C LEU A 112 -11.30 -3.21 -2.81
N GLN A 113 -12.44 -2.48 -2.76
CA GLN A 113 -13.60 -2.89 -1.97
C GLN A 113 -14.21 -4.21 -2.47
N GLN A 114 -14.37 -4.36 -3.79
CA GLN A 114 -14.94 -5.56 -4.40
C GLN A 114 -14.08 -6.81 -4.19
N GLU A 115 -12.75 -6.66 -4.28
CA GLU A 115 -11.81 -7.77 -4.05
C GLU A 115 -11.53 -8.03 -2.56
N GLY A 116 -12.11 -7.24 -1.65
CA GLY A 116 -11.89 -7.38 -0.20
C GLY A 116 -10.45 -7.09 0.24
N ILE A 117 -9.72 -6.26 -0.52
CA ILE A 117 -8.32 -5.93 -0.26
C ILE A 117 -8.26 -4.74 0.71
N SER A 118 -7.40 -4.79 1.72
CA SER A 118 -7.20 -3.66 2.64
C SER A 118 -6.42 -2.52 1.97
N PHE A 119 -6.89 -1.27 2.14
CA PHE A 119 -6.28 -0.12 1.46
C PHE A 119 -6.44 1.22 2.18
N ASP A 120 -5.62 2.18 1.77
CA ASP A 120 -5.71 3.60 2.10
C ASP A 120 -5.73 4.48 0.84
N LEU A 121 -6.59 5.49 0.86
CA LEU A 121 -6.59 6.56 -0.14
C LEU A 121 -5.82 7.76 0.41
N VAL A 122 -4.68 8.09 -0.19
CA VAL A 122 -3.72 9.08 0.31
C VAL A 122 -3.85 10.39 -0.46
N ALA A 123 -3.91 11.53 0.21
CA ALA A 123 -3.93 12.81 -0.48
C ALA A 123 -2.60 13.06 -1.21
N PRO A 124 -2.62 13.69 -2.41
CA PRO A 124 -1.40 14.00 -3.13
C PRO A 124 -0.45 14.84 -2.28
N ALA A 125 0.76 14.35 -2.09
CA ALA A 125 1.74 15.02 -1.25
C ALA A 125 2.17 16.35 -1.89
N ARG A 126 2.36 17.40 -1.07
CA ARG A 126 3.02 18.64 -1.50
C ARG A 126 4.53 18.43 -1.61
N ILE A 127 4.97 17.57 -2.53
CA ILE A 127 6.40 17.51 -2.83
C ILE A 127 6.72 18.70 -3.73
N LYS A 128 7.23 19.79 -3.13
CA LYS A 128 7.60 21.03 -3.84
C LYS A 128 8.56 20.79 -5.01
N THR A 129 9.38 19.73 -4.93
CA THR A 129 10.26 19.25 -6.00
C THR A 129 9.97 17.79 -6.27
N LYS A 130 9.38 17.47 -7.44
CA LYS A 130 9.27 16.07 -7.89
C LYS A 130 10.60 15.36 -7.68
N VAL A 131 10.56 14.15 -7.12
CA VAL A 131 11.78 13.36 -6.90
C VAL A 131 12.28 12.89 -8.25
N ASP A 132 13.41 13.44 -8.71
CA ASP A 132 14.07 12.96 -9.91
C ASP A 132 14.73 11.58 -9.68
N ALA A 133 15.22 10.94 -10.75
CA ALA A 133 15.80 9.61 -10.65
C ALA A 133 17.04 9.55 -9.75
N LYS A 134 17.87 10.61 -9.74
CA LYS A 134 19.11 10.65 -8.94
C LYS A 134 18.77 10.76 -7.46
N LYS A 135 17.89 11.70 -7.10
CA LYS A 135 17.39 11.89 -5.74
C LYS A 135 16.64 10.65 -5.26
N PHE A 136 15.84 10.03 -6.12
CA PHE A 136 15.13 8.79 -5.80
C PHE A 136 16.10 7.68 -5.43
N LYS A 137 17.13 7.44 -6.24
CA LYS A 137 18.17 6.46 -5.95
C LYS A 137 18.88 6.74 -4.63
N ILE A 138 19.19 8.01 -4.33
CA ILE A 138 19.81 8.39 -3.04
C ILE A 138 18.88 8.08 -1.86
N ILE A 139 17.59 8.38 -2.00
CA ILE A 139 16.61 8.18 -0.92
C ILE A 139 16.34 6.70 -0.68
N THR A 140 16.17 5.91 -1.74
CA THR A 140 15.62 4.54 -1.67
C THR A 140 16.64 3.44 -1.90
N GLY A 141 17.84 3.78 -2.39
CA GLY A 141 18.82 2.80 -2.86
C GLY A 141 18.44 2.13 -4.19
N TRP A 142 17.31 2.49 -4.81
CA TRP A 142 16.83 1.83 -6.04
C TRP A 142 17.77 2.08 -7.22
N ALA A 143 18.39 1.02 -7.72
CA ALA A 143 19.35 1.09 -8.83
C ALA A 143 18.70 0.96 -10.21
N GLY A 144 17.44 0.49 -10.28
CA GLY A 144 16.73 0.28 -11.53
C GLY A 144 16.31 1.58 -12.22
N ARG A 145 15.99 1.50 -13.51
CA ARG A 145 15.37 2.61 -14.24
C ARG A 145 13.99 2.91 -13.68
N THR A 146 13.62 4.18 -13.65
CA THR A 146 12.30 4.62 -13.18
C THR A 146 11.82 5.82 -14.00
N ASN A 147 10.51 6.01 -14.07
CA ASN A 147 9.88 7.24 -14.55
C ASN A 147 9.18 7.97 -13.40
N ASN A 148 8.47 9.05 -13.69
CA ASN A 148 7.79 9.84 -12.66
C ASN A 148 6.71 9.03 -11.92
N HIS A 149 5.82 8.35 -12.63
CA HIS A 149 4.71 7.60 -12.03
C HIS A 149 5.18 6.50 -11.09
N GLY A 150 6.16 5.69 -11.51
CA GLY A 150 6.74 4.65 -10.67
C GLY A 150 7.37 5.23 -9.40
N ARG A 151 8.09 6.35 -9.51
CA ARG A 151 8.66 7.03 -8.33
C ARG A 151 7.58 7.58 -7.40
N ASP A 152 6.55 8.21 -7.95
CA ASP A 152 5.43 8.76 -7.16
C ASP A 152 4.73 7.62 -6.38
N ALA A 153 4.44 6.49 -7.03
CA ALA A 153 3.92 5.29 -6.39
C ALA A 153 4.85 4.73 -5.31
N ALA A 154 6.15 4.65 -5.57
CA ALA A 154 7.13 4.17 -4.60
C ALA A 154 7.23 5.08 -3.37
N MET A 155 7.18 6.40 -3.55
CA MET A 155 7.23 7.37 -2.45
C MET A 155 5.99 7.33 -1.56
N LEU A 156 4.86 6.76 -2.01
CA LEU A 156 3.70 6.52 -1.15
C LEU A 156 3.95 5.45 -0.09
N VAL A 157 4.85 4.50 -0.36
CA VAL A 157 5.03 3.29 0.46
C VAL A 157 6.42 3.14 1.07
N TYR A 158 7.41 3.90 0.57
CA TYR A 158 8.78 3.83 1.06
C TYR A 158 8.87 4.23 2.54
N GLY A 159 9.52 3.38 3.34
CA GLY A 159 9.77 3.61 4.77
C GLY A 159 8.64 3.17 5.72
N LEU A 160 7.61 2.48 5.21
CA LEU A 160 6.55 1.87 6.02
C LEU A 160 6.99 0.57 6.74
#